data_AF-A0A847Z3I0-F1
#
_entry.id   AF-A0A847Z3I0-F1
#
_cell.length_a   1.000
_cell.length_b   1.000
_cell.length_c   1.000
_cell.angle_alpha   90.00
_cell.angle_beta   90.00
_cell.angle_gamma   90.00
#
_symmetry.space_group_name_H-M   'P 1'
#
loop_
_entity.id
_entity.type
_entity.pdbx_description
1 polymer ?
#
loop_
_entity_poly.entity_id
_entity_poly.type
_entity_poly.pdbx_seq_one_letter_code
_entity_poly.pdbx_strand_id
1 'polypeptide(L)'
;MYHQDWLMSQIEGMVLMIVRLLFKKETSVYEIKNEANLTDTDLLYLKLIQLLNNNKINEAENLLFEKMDDADLNYMKIALDFYDRVNRLSDAQLEKNGFSREEIKSGLQDAARLFGINLNNEL
;
A
#
# COMPACT_ATOMS: atom_id res chain seq x y z
N MET A 1 15.72 0.03 16.41
CA MET A 1 16.00 -1.24 15.70
C MET A 1 14.92 -2.26 16.01
N TYR A 2 14.98 -3.00 17.12
CA TYR A 2 14.03 -4.11 17.38
C TYR A 2 12.53 -3.82 17.22
N HIS A 3 12.05 -2.65 17.65
CA HIS A 3 10.64 -2.30 17.50
C HIS A 3 10.24 -2.07 16.04
N GLN A 4 11.10 -1.43 15.26
CA GLN A 4 10.87 -1.11 13.86
C GLN A 4 10.96 -2.38 13.01
N ASP A 5 11.95 -3.25 13.28
CA ASP A 5 12.09 -4.54 12.61
C ASP A 5 10.85 -5.43 12.84
N TRP A 6 10.34 -5.47 14.08
CA TRP A 6 9.10 -6.17 14.41
C TRP A 6 7.89 -5.60 13.65
N LEU A 7 7.78 -4.27 13.59
CA LEU A 7 6.66 -3.61 12.93
C LEU A 7 6.68 -3.84 11.41
N MET A 8 7.87 -3.87 10.79
CA MET A 8 8.03 -4.26 9.39
C MET A 8 7.50 -5.68 9.14
N SER A 9 7.86 -6.65 9.98
CA SER A 9 7.34 -8.03 9.86
C SER A 9 5.83 -8.10 10.09
N GLN A 10 5.27 -7.29 11.00
CA GLN A 10 3.82 -7.20 11.18
C GLN A 10 3.13 -6.67 9.92
N ILE A 11 3.68 -5.61 9.31
CA ILE A 11 3.17 -5.01 8.07
C ILE A 11 3.17 -6.05 6.93
N GLU A 12 4.27 -6.79 6.77
CA GLU A 12 4.36 -7.89 5.79
C GLU A 12 3.29 -8.96 6.03
N GLY A 13 3.07 -9.33 7.29
CA GLY A 13 2.01 -10.26 7.69
C GLY A 13 0.61 -9.76 7.34
N MET A 14 0.34 -8.47 7.55
CA MET A 14 -0.94 -7.84 7.19
C MET A 14 -1.17 -7.84 5.68
N VAL A 15 -0.15 -7.48 4.89
CA VAL A 15 -0.21 -7.53 3.42
C VAL A 15 -0.56 -8.95 2.96
N LEU A 16 0.14 -9.97 3.47
CA LEU A 16 -0.15 -11.37 3.13
C LEU A 16 -1.56 -11.82 3.55
N MET A 17 -2.07 -11.34 4.68
CA MET A 17 -3.42 -11.64 5.14
C MET A 17 -4.48 -11.04 4.21
N ILE A 18 -4.36 -9.75 3.87
CA ILE A 18 -5.28 -9.08 2.94
C ILE A 18 -5.26 -9.79 1.59
N VAL A 19 -4.06 -10.14 1.09
CA VAL A 19 -3.90 -10.86 -0.17
C VAL A 19 -4.66 -12.19 -0.17
N ARG A 20 -4.55 -12.97 0.90
CA ARG A 20 -5.22 -14.26 1.03
C ARG A 20 -6.74 -14.12 1.09
N LEU A 21 -7.24 -13.07 1.74
CA LEU A 21 -8.67 -12.81 1.88
C LEU A 21 -9.31 -12.38 0.56
N LEU A 22 -8.67 -11.47 -0.19
CA LEU A 22 -9.27 -10.87 -1.39
C LEU A 22 -8.91 -11.57 -2.69
N PHE A 23 -7.70 -12.13 -2.80
CA PHE A 23 -7.18 -12.61 -4.10
C PHE A 23 -6.96 -14.11 -4.17
N LYS A 24 -7.46 -14.90 -3.21
CA LYS A 24 -7.42 -16.39 -3.26
C LYS A 24 -6.03 -16.96 -3.64
N LYS A 25 -4.94 -16.34 -3.17
CA LYS A 25 -3.50 -16.66 -3.40
C LYS A 25 -2.82 -16.03 -4.64
N GLU A 26 -3.40 -15.04 -5.30
CA GLU A 26 -2.65 -14.20 -6.26
C GLU A 26 -1.68 -13.23 -5.55
N THR A 27 -0.80 -12.56 -6.30
CA THR A 27 0.15 -11.56 -5.78
C THR A 27 -0.51 -10.21 -5.50
N SER A 28 0.04 -9.45 -4.55
CA SER A 28 -0.30 -8.03 -4.33
C SER A 28 0.28 -7.10 -5.38
N VAL A 29 1.21 -7.57 -6.22
CA VAL A 29 1.86 -6.75 -7.25
C VAL A 29 0.84 -6.31 -8.29
N TYR A 30 0.75 -4.99 -8.51
CA TYR A 30 -0.05 -4.42 -9.58
C TYR A 30 0.75 -4.43 -10.89
N GLU A 31 0.10 -4.88 -11.98
CA GLU A 31 0.71 -4.99 -13.30
C GLU A 31 -0.18 -4.32 -14.35
N ILE A 32 0.42 -3.42 -15.14
CA ILE A 32 -0.24 -2.82 -16.30
C ILE A 32 -0.33 -3.87 -17.39
N LYS A 33 -1.55 -4.23 -17.79
CA LYS A 33 -1.79 -5.29 -18.78
C LYS A 33 -1.62 -4.82 -20.22
N ASN A 34 -1.86 -3.53 -20.50
CA ASN A 34 -1.80 -2.97 -21.84
C ASN A 34 -1.30 -1.52 -21.82
N GLU A 35 -0.03 -1.32 -22.12
CA GLU A 35 0.59 0.02 -22.15
C GLU A 35 0.01 0.95 -23.24
N ALA A 36 -0.61 0.40 -24.29
CA ALA A 36 -1.20 1.19 -25.36
C ALA A 36 -2.61 1.73 -25.02
N ASN A 37 -3.24 1.21 -23.96
CA ASN A 37 -4.56 1.65 -23.51
C ASN A 37 -4.65 1.57 -21.98
N LEU A 38 -4.13 2.61 -21.32
CA LEU A 38 -4.07 2.70 -19.87
C LEU A 38 -5.46 2.92 -19.27
N THR A 39 -5.76 2.15 -18.23
CA THR A 39 -6.95 2.32 -17.39
C THR A 39 -6.72 3.40 -16.32
N ASP A 40 -7.78 3.82 -15.63
CA ASP A 40 -7.67 4.77 -14.53
C ASP A 40 -6.79 4.25 -13.39
N THR A 41 -6.83 2.94 -13.11
CA THR A 41 -5.96 2.29 -12.12
C THR A 41 -4.50 2.26 -12.59
N ASP A 42 -4.23 2.08 -13.89
CA ASP A 42 -2.88 2.16 -14.43
C ASP A 42 -2.31 3.58 -14.30
N LEU A 43 -3.12 4.61 -14.61
CA LEU A 43 -2.73 6.01 -14.49
C LEU A 43 -2.46 6.40 -13.04
N LEU A 44 -3.31 5.94 -12.11
CA LEU A 44 -3.09 6.11 -10.67
C LEU A 44 -1.78 5.45 -10.25
N TYR A 45 -1.56 4.18 -10.62
CA TYR A 45 -0.35 3.44 -10.27
C TYR A 45 0.91 4.17 -10.75
N LEU A 46 0.96 4.58 -12.02
CA LEU A 46 2.09 5.33 -12.57
C LEU A 46 2.32 6.64 -11.82
N LYS A 47 1.26 7.33 -11.41
CA LYS A 47 1.35 8.57 -10.65
C LYS A 47 1.91 8.36 -9.25
N LEU A 48 1.48 7.29 -8.56
CA LEU A 48 2.00 6.93 -7.24
C LEU A 48 3.49 6.59 -7.30
N ILE A 49 3.92 5.80 -8.31
CA ILE A 49 5.33 5.51 -8.54
C ILE A 49 6.13 6.79 -8.79
N GLN A 50 5.60 7.72 -9.58
CA GLN A 50 6.24 9.02 -9.80
C GLN A 50 6.42 9.80 -8.49
N LEU A 51 5.41 9.83 -7.61
CA LEU A 51 5.49 10.54 -6.34
C LEU A 51 6.48 9.88 -5.38
N LEU A 52 6.50 8.55 -5.30
CA LEU A 52 7.47 7.81 -4.50
C LEU A 52 8.91 8.05 -4.97
N ASN A 53 9.17 8.05 -6.28
CA ASN A 53 10.49 8.36 -6.83
C ASN A 53 10.95 9.79 -6.49
N ASN A 54 10.02 10.70 -6.25
CA ASN A 54 10.28 12.07 -5.81
C ASN A 54 10.27 12.23 -4.28
N ASN A 55 10.22 11.14 -3.52
CA ASN A 55 10.14 11.10 -2.05
C ASN A 55 8.88 11.77 -1.47
N LYS A 56 7.81 11.92 -2.26
CA LYS A 56 6.55 12.55 -1.85
C LYS A 56 5.56 11.52 -1.30
N ILE A 57 5.93 10.83 -0.21
CA ILE A 57 5.16 9.70 0.35
C ILE A 57 3.76 10.13 0.80
N ASN A 58 3.68 11.20 1.59
CA ASN A 58 2.42 11.75 2.07
C ASN A 58 1.48 12.20 0.93
N GLU A 59 2.02 12.84 -0.13
CA GLU A 59 1.21 13.21 -1.30
C GLU A 59 0.71 11.98 -2.06
N ALA A 60 1.53 10.92 -2.13
CA ALA A 60 1.15 9.67 -2.77
C ALA A 60 0.03 8.96 -1.99
N GLU A 61 0.14 8.86 -0.66
CA GLU A 61 -0.91 8.25 0.17
C GLU A 61 -2.23 9.02 0.08
N ASN A 62 -2.18 10.35 0.15
CA ASN A 62 -3.37 11.19 -0.03
C ASN A 62 -4.04 10.93 -1.39
N LEU A 63 -3.26 10.86 -2.48
CA LEU A 63 -3.78 10.57 -3.81
C LEU A 63 -4.36 9.15 -3.89
N LEU A 64 -3.70 8.17 -3.28
CA LEU A 64 -4.17 6.79 -3.22
C LEU A 64 -5.59 6.74 -2.62
N PHE A 65 -5.80 7.35 -1.45
CA PHE A 65 -7.12 7.38 -0.81
C PHE A 65 -8.14 8.27 -1.53
N GLU A 66 -7.72 9.37 -2.15
CA GLU A 66 -8.61 10.23 -2.95
C GLU A 66 -9.22 9.47 -4.13
N LYS A 67 -8.45 8.54 -4.74
CA LYS A 67 -8.86 7.81 -5.95
C LYS A 67 -9.38 6.41 -5.70
N MET A 68 -9.24 5.89 -4.49
CA MET A 68 -9.61 4.52 -4.16
C MET A 68 -11.12 4.30 -4.36
N ASP A 69 -11.46 3.25 -5.10
CA ASP A 69 -12.84 2.76 -5.27
C ASP A 69 -12.93 1.34 -4.70
N ASP A 70 -13.78 1.15 -3.69
CA ASP A 70 -13.97 -0.12 -2.98
C ASP A 70 -14.72 -1.17 -3.83
N ALA A 71 -15.32 -0.77 -4.95
CA ALA A 71 -15.94 -1.69 -5.91
C ALA A 71 -14.93 -2.35 -6.86
N ASP A 72 -13.71 -1.82 -7.02
CA ASP A 72 -12.66 -2.38 -7.86
C ASP A 72 -11.42 -2.82 -7.05
N LEU A 73 -11.22 -4.14 -6.95
CA LEU A 73 -10.11 -4.75 -6.24
C LEU A 73 -8.72 -4.40 -6.80
N ASN A 74 -8.62 -3.84 -8.01
CA ASN A 74 -7.36 -3.31 -8.53
C ASN A 74 -6.82 -2.16 -7.66
N TYR A 75 -7.69 -1.31 -7.10
CA TYR A 75 -7.26 -0.26 -6.18
C TYR A 75 -6.65 -0.84 -4.90
N MET A 76 -7.18 -1.95 -4.40
CA MET A 76 -6.56 -2.67 -3.29
C MET A 76 -5.19 -3.26 -3.69
N LYS A 77 -5.04 -3.83 -4.90
CA LYS A 77 -3.72 -4.29 -5.39
C LYS A 77 -2.71 -3.14 -5.41
N ILE A 78 -3.11 -1.97 -5.92
CA ILE A 78 -2.27 -0.76 -5.92
C ILE A 78 -1.90 -0.36 -4.50
N ALA A 79 -2.83 -0.36 -3.54
CA ALA A 79 -2.54 0.00 -2.16
C ALA A 79 -1.52 -0.96 -1.52
N LEU A 80 -1.68 -2.27 -1.73
CA LEU A 80 -0.76 -3.28 -1.19
C LEU A 80 0.64 -3.16 -1.80
N ASP A 81 0.75 -2.96 -3.11
CA ASP A 81 2.03 -2.71 -3.77
C ASP A 81 2.67 -1.39 -3.30
N PHE A 82 1.87 -0.33 -3.12
CA PHE A 82 2.32 0.94 -2.57
C PHE A 82 2.94 0.78 -1.17
N TYR A 83 2.22 0.17 -0.22
CA TYR A 83 2.72 0.00 1.14
C TYR A 83 3.87 -1.00 1.23
N ASP A 84 3.93 -2.03 0.40
CA ASP A 84 5.10 -2.92 0.31
C ASP A 84 6.35 -2.15 -0.14
N ARG A 85 6.23 -1.23 -1.12
CA ARG A 85 7.35 -0.36 -1.54
C ARG A 85 7.77 0.61 -0.46
N VAL A 86 6.82 1.29 0.19
CA VAL A 86 7.10 2.24 1.27
C VAL A 86 7.76 1.50 2.45
N ASN A 87 7.32 0.27 2.76
CA ASN A 87 7.90 -0.54 3.82
C ASN A 87 9.34 -1.01 3.52
N ARG A 88 9.79 -0.99 2.26
CA ARG A 88 11.20 -1.30 1.92
C ARG A 88 12.15 -0.12 2.07
N LEU A 89 11.63 1.09 2.25
CA LEU A 89 12.46 2.26 2.55
C LEU A 89 13.10 2.10 3.94
N SER A 90 14.28 2.69 4.12
CA SER A 90 14.91 2.75 5.45
C SER A 90 14.16 3.72 6.37
N ASP A 91 14.27 3.53 7.68
CA ASP A 91 13.65 4.41 8.67
C ASP A 91 14.08 5.87 8.48
N ALA A 92 15.36 6.12 8.16
CA ALA A 92 15.87 7.46 7.86
C ALA A 92 15.23 8.10 6.62
N GLN A 93 14.87 7.31 5.61
CA GLN A 93 14.14 7.81 4.44
C GLN A 93 12.69 8.14 4.80
N LEU A 94 12.03 7.31 5.62
CA LEU A 94 10.67 7.59 6.09
C LEU A 94 10.63 8.87 6.93
N GLU A 95 11.49 8.97 7.94
CA GLU A 95 11.59 10.14 8.83
C GLU A 95 11.86 11.43 8.06
N LYS A 96 12.79 11.40 7.08
CA LYS A 96 13.11 12.56 6.24
C LYS A 96 11.90 13.08 5.45
N ASN A 97 10.96 12.19 5.14
CA ASN A 97 9.75 12.53 4.39
C ASN A 97 8.52 12.72 5.31
N GLY A 98 8.72 12.73 6.63
CA GLY A 98 7.65 12.87 7.62
C GLY A 98 6.68 11.69 7.55
N PHE A 99 7.21 10.47 7.42
CA PHE A 99 6.45 9.23 7.42
C PHE A 99 7.04 8.23 8.41
N SER A 100 6.26 7.23 8.82
CA SER A 100 6.62 6.25 9.84
C SER A 100 6.09 4.86 9.51
N ARG A 101 6.59 3.84 10.21
CA ARG A 101 6.06 2.47 10.09
C ARG A 101 4.63 2.37 10.61
N GLU A 102 4.32 3.13 11.64
CA GLU A 102 3.00 3.22 12.24
C GLU A 102 1.98 3.78 11.24
N GLU A 103 2.37 4.77 10.43
CA GLU A 103 1.55 5.28 9.33
C GLU A 103 1.32 4.24 8.24
N ILE A 104 2.34 3.46 7.86
CA ILE A 104 2.16 2.32 6.93
C ILE A 104 1.12 1.34 7.47
N LYS A 105 1.24 0.97 8.76
CA LYS A 105 0.31 0.05 9.41
C LYS A 105 -1.11 0.62 9.45
N SER A 106 -1.28 1.88 9.86
CA SER A 106 -2.59 2.55 9.91
C SER A 106 -3.22 2.61 8.52
N GLY A 107 -2.45 3.03 7.52
CA GLY A 107 -2.90 3.13 6.14
C GLY A 107 -3.35 1.79 5.56
N LEU A 108 -2.62 0.70 5.84
CA LEU A 108 -3.07 -0.66 5.48
C LEU A 108 -4.37 -1.08 6.17
N GLN A 109 -4.54 -0.73 7.45
CA GLN A 109 -5.78 -1.01 8.18
C GLN A 109 -6.97 -0.23 7.60
N ASP A 110 -6.75 1.04 7.27
CA ASP A 110 -7.80 1.91 6.71
C ASP A 110 -8.17 1.49 5.30
N ALA A 111 -7.19 1.17 4.45
CA ALA A 111 -7.44 0.58 3.13
C ALA A 111 -8.20 -0.75 3.25
N ALA A 112 -7.77 -1.67 4.11
CA ALA A 112 -8.48 -2.93 4.34
C ALA A 112 -9.94 -2.70 4.77
N ARG A 113 -10.17 -1.73 5.67
CA ARG A 113 -11.51 -1.39 6.18
C ARG A 113 -12.43 -0.87 5.08
N LEU A 114 -11.92 -0.07 4.14
CA LEU A 114 -12.70 0.40 2.98
C LEU A 114 -13.23 -0.77 2.15
N PHE A 115 -12.48 -1.85 2.02
CA PHE A 115 -12.89 -3.08 1.33
C PHE A 115 -13.60 -4.09 2.24
N GLY A 116 -14.08 -3.66 3.41
CA GLY A 116 -14.85 -4.50 4.34
C GLY A 116 -14.03 -5.51 5.15
N ILE A 117 -12.70 -5.39 5.18
CA ILE A 117 -11.81 -6.24 5.98
C ILE A 117 -11.45 -5.55 7.27
N ASN A 118 -11.80 -6.17 8.40
CA ASN A 118 -11.35 -5.74 9.72
C ASN A 118 -10.15 -6.59 10.17
N LEU A 119 -8.98 -5.96 10.20
CA LEU A 119 -7.77 -6.53 10.79
C LEU A 119 -7.82 -6.28 12.30
N ASN A 120 -8.25 -7.28 13.07
CA ASN A 120 -8.26 -7.17 14.54
C ASN A 120 -6.81 -7.02 15.07
N ASN A 121 -6.64 -6.19 16.10
CA ASN A 121 -5.35 -5.88 16.73
C ASN A 121 -4.72 -7.04 17.55
N GLU A 122 -5.14 -8.28 17.32
CA GLU A 122 -4.64 -9.45 18.05
C GLU A 122 -3.78 -10.34 17.14
N LEU A 123 -2.59 -9.83 16.80
CA LEU A 123 -1.42 -10.63 16.42
C LEU A 123 -0.18 -10.10 17.15
#